data_AF-A0A0P1AM01-F1
#
_entry.id   AF-A0A0P1AM01-F1
#
_cell.length_a   1.000
_cell.length_b   1.000
_cell.length_c   1.000
_cell.angle_alpha   90.00
_cell.angle_beta   90.00
_cell.angle_gamma   90.00
#
_symmetry.space_group_name_H-M   'P 1'
#
loop_
_entity.id
_entity.type
_entity.pdbx_description
1 polymer ?
#
loop_
_entity_poly.entity_id
_entity_poly.type
_entity_poly.pdbx_seq_one_letter_code
_entity_poly.pdbx_strand_id
1 'polypeptide(L)'
;MNSKRTLSDVDRRRLRAANEITSNLSAMAAQELPQDGKYPNSHEQGKKRKIVSQEPFDARRNYVHKPPQFMHEDRPNIDEAELQLLIVESQRLDFEVSKWKQQQALRRETLQLKSEEISLKEATTKQKQETQMMEIRAKVFDALEKAGKGPDEVNEYFALLQG
;
A
#
# COMPACT_ATOMS: atom_id res chain seq x y z
N MET A 1 -14.16 -14.28 44.01
CA MET A 1 -14.98 -13.06 43.91
C MET A 1 -14.73 -12.42 42.55
N ASN A 2 -15.64 -12.55 41.58
CA ASN A 2 -15.49 -11.97 40.25
C ASN A 2 -16.32 -10.69 40.13
N SER A 3 -15.69 -9.53 40.36
CA SER A 3 -16.31 -8.24 40.07
C SER A 3 -16.22 -7.95 38.57
N LYS A 4 -17.35 -8.06 37.87
CA LYS A 4 -17.51 -7.56 36.50
C LYS A 4 -17.41 -6.04 36.53
N ARG A 5 -16.31 -5.46 36.05
CA ARG A 5 -16.18 -4.01 35.87
C ARG A 5 -17.05 -3.59 34.70
N THR A 6 -18.19 -2.96 34.97
CA THR A 6 -18.99 -2.29 33.95
C THR A 6 -18.34 -0.95 33.61
N LEU A 7 -18.06 -0.73 32.32
CA LEU A 7 -17.56 0.54 31.81
C LEU A 7 -18.54 1.68 32.14
N SER A 8 -17.98 2.86 32.44
CA SER A 8 -18.76 4.06 32.70
C SER A 8 -19.51 4.52 31.44
N ASP A 9 -20.65 5.21 31.61
CA ASP A 9 -21.42 5.73 30.47
C ASP A 9 -20.64 6.77 29.65
N VAL A 10 -19.64 7.42 30.24
CA VAL A 10 -18.73 8.33 29.54
C VAL A 10 -17.86 7.57 28.55
N ASP A 11 -17.32 6.42 28.95
CA ASP A 11 -16.50 5.57 28.09
C ASP A 11 -17.33 4.97 26.94
N ARG A 12 -18.59 4.61 27.22
CA ARG A 12 -19.53 4.14 26.18
C ARG A 12 -19.82 5.21 25.13
N ARG A 13 -19.93 6.49 25.52
CA ARG A 13 -20.13 7.59 24.57
C ARG A 13 -18.89 7.86 23.72
N ARG A 14 -17.70 7.80 24.31
CA ARG A 14 -16.43 7.96 23.58
C ARG A 14 -16.23 6.87 22.51
N LEU A 15 -16.61 5.63 22.81
CA LEU A 15 -16.54 4.53 21.85
C LEU A 15 -17.51 4.71 20.67
N ARG A 16 -18.69 5.31 20.87
CA ARG A 16 -19.61 5.62 19.76
C ARG A 16 -19.07 6.72 18.84
N ALA A 17 -18.52 7.79 19.42
CA ALA A 17 -17.94 8.88 18.63
C ALA A 17 -16.74 8.43 17.78
N ALA A 18 -15.92 7.50 18.28
CA ALA A 18 -14.80 6.94 17.52
C ALA A 18 -15.25 6.12 16.30
N ASN A 19 -16.39 5.43 16.38
CA ASN A 19 -16.90 4.62 15.28
C ASN A 19 -17.49 5.47 14.14
N GLU A 20 -18.13 6.60 14.45
CA GLU A 20 -18.71 7.49 13.42
C GLU A 20 -17.65 8.17 12.54
N ILE A 21 -16.46 8.45 13.08
CA ILE A 21 -15.36 9.09 12.33
C ILE A 21 -14.73 8.11 11.32
N THR A 22 -14.65 6.83 11.65
CA THR A 22 -14.04 5.81 10.77
C THR A 22 -14.89 5.44 9.56
N SER A 23 -16.22 5.60 9.65
CA SER A 23 -17.13 5.33 8.53
C SER A 23 -16.99 6.36 7.39
N ASN A 24 -16.69 7.62 7.72
CA ASN A 24 -16.63 8.70 6.72
C ASN A 24 -15.28 8.78 5.97
N LEU A 25 -14.18 8.26 6.55
CA LEU A 25 -12.86 8.28 5.89
C LEU A 25 -12.68 7.22 4.78
N SER A 26 -13.54 6.19 4.75
CA SER A 26 -13.45 5.12 3.74
C SER A 26 -13.91 5.54 2.33
N ALA A 27 -14.60 6.68 2.20
CA ALA A 27 -15.16 7.12 0.92
C ALA A 27 -14.20 7.95 0.06
N MET A 28 -13.06 8.43 0.59
CA MET A 28 -12.15 9.33 -0.15
C MET A 28 -10.84 8.68 -0.62
N ALA A 29 -10.60 7.39 -0.31
CA ALA A 29 -9.34 6.71 -0.62
C ALA A 29 -9.33 5.94 -1.96
N ALA A 30 -10.29 6.19 -2.85
CA ALA A 30 -10.49 5.46 -4.10
C ALA A 30 -10.07 6.24 -5.36
N GLN A 31 -9.09 7.14 -5.27
CA GLN A 31 -8.52 7.79 -6.46
C GLN A 31 -7.07 7.36 -6.67
N GLU A 32 -6.89 6.72 -7.82
CA GLU A 32 -5.71 5.99 -8.29
C GLU A 32 -4.49 6.89 -8.58
N LEU A 33 -3.33 6.23 -8.58
CA LEU A 33 -1.94 6.72 -8.80
C LEU A 33 -1.70 7.36 -10.19
N PRO A 34 -0.51 7.95 -10.42
CA PRO A 34 0.55 7.11 -11.01
C PRO A 34 1.89 7.14 -10.27
N GLN A 35 2.46 5.94 -10.18
CA GLN A 35 3.85 5.63 -9.87
C GLN A 35 4.74 6.07 -11.03
N ASP A 36 5.91 6.66 -10.75
CA ASP A 36 6.93 6.91 -11.75
C ASP A 36 8.23 6.18 -11.40
N GLY A 37 8.63 5.27 -12.30
CA GLY A 37 9.85 4.50 -12.23
C GLY A 37 10.07 3.69 -13.51
N LYS A 38 11.07 4.14 -14.29
CA LYS A 38 11.77 3.49 -15.43
C LYS A 38 11.17 3.64 -16.84
N TYR A 39 11.93 4.40 -17.65
CA TYR A 39 11.91 4.45 -19.11
C TYR A 39 12.08 3.07 -19.77
N PRO A 40 11.58 2.94 -21.02
CA PRO A 40 12.48 2.53 -22.08
C PRO A 40 12.42 3.42 -23.34
N ASN A 41 13.55 3.35 -24.03
CA ASN A 41 13.96 3.92 -25.31
C ASN A 41 13.00 3.60 -26.48
N SER A 42 12.65 4.56 -27.34
CA SER A 42 12.50 4.32 -28.79
C SER A 42 12.37 5.63 -29.59
N HIS A 43 13.00 5.56 -30.76
CA HIS A 43 13.11 6.51 -31.85
C HIS A 43 11.78 7.00 -32.47
N GLU A 44 11.90 8.22 -33.02
CA GLU A 44 11.46 8.65 -34.34
C GLU A 44 10.14 9.41 -34.59
N GLN A 45 10.36 10.52 -35.31
CA GLN A 45 9.50 11.16 -36.31
C GLN A 45 8.32 12.04 -35.88
N GLY A 46 8.63 13.34 -35.80
CA GLY A 46 8.14 14.29 -36.79
C GLY A 46 6.74 14.88 -36.58
N LYS A 47 6.69 16.21 -36.39
CA LYS A 47 5.85 17.11 -37.20
C LYS A 47 6.20 18.58 -36.96
N LYS A 48 6.57 19.21 -38.07
CA LYS A 48 6.94 20.60 -38.29
C LYS A 48 5.81 21.55 -37.91
N ARG A 49 6.12 22.67 -37.26
CA ARG A 49 5.37 23.93 -37.44
C ARG A 49 6.33 25.03 -37.86
N LYS A 50 6.14 25.47 -39.11
CA LYS A 50 6.69 26.66 -39.74
C LYS A 50 6.15 27.90 -39.03
N ILE A 51 7.03 28.84 -38.68
CA ILE A 51 6.71 30.27 -38.74
C ILE A 51 7.89 30.95 -39.44
N VAL A 52 7.63 31.40 -40.66
CA VAL A 52 8.39 32.38 -41.45
C VAL A 52 7.50 33.63 -41.36
N SER A 53 7.93 34.83 -41.01
CA SER A 53 8.93 35.64 -41.70
C SER A 53 9.22 36.94 -40.92
N GLN A 54 10.46 37.41 -41.05
CA GLN A 54 10.89 38.83 -41.17
C GLN A 54 10.82 39.82 -39.99
N GLU A 55 12.01 40.06 -39.43
CA GLU A 55 12.62 41.35 -39.02
C GLU A 55 12.51 42.49 -40.09
N PRO A 56 12.99 43.74 -39.88
CA PRO A 56 13.83 44.27 -38.76
C PRO A 56 13.35 45.63 -38.21
N PHE A 57 13.93 46.12 -37.11
CA PHE A 57 14.39 47.52 -37.03
C PHE A 57 15.29 47.73 -35.82
N ASP A 58 16.56 48.06 -36.10
CA ASP A 58 17.56 48.55 -35.16
C ASP A 58 17.10 49.85 -34.47
N ALA A 59 17.18 49.90 -33.14
CA ALA A 59 17.25 51.17 -32.42
C ALA A 59 18.08 50.99 -31.14
N ARG A 60 19.37 51.33 -31.26
CA ARG A 60 20.29 51.56 -30.16
C ARG A 60 19.69 52.56 -29.16
N ARG A 61 19.46 52.14 -27.90
CA ARG A 61 19.44 53.06 -26.75
C ARG A 61 20.13 52.42 -25.55
N ASN A 62 21.25 53.04 -25.18
CA ASN A 62 21.94 52.81 -23.91
C ASN A 62 21.00 53.18 -22.76
N TYR A 63 20.45 52.18 -22.07
CA TYR A 63 19.84 52.39 -20.76
C TYR A 63 20.88 52.09 -19.70
N VAL A 64 21.34 53.16 -19.03
CA VAL A 64 22.10 53.06 -17.79
C VAL A 64 21.21 52.33 -16.78
N HIS A 65 21.54 51.08 -16.45
CA HIS A 65 20.91 50.35 -15.36
C HIS A 65 21.23 51.07 -14.05
N LYS A 66 20.30 51.92 -13.60
CA LYS A 66 20.22 52.31 -12.19
C LYS A 66 19.77 51.05 -11.45
N PRO A 67 20.55 50.48 -10.52
CA PRO A 67 20.07 49.35 -9.74
C PRO A 67 18.81 49.81 -8.99
N PRO A 68 17.77 48.97 -8.88
CA PRO A 68 16.64 49.30 -8.04
C PRO A 68 17.20 49.51 -6.64
N GLN A 69 17.00 50.72 -6.10
CA GLN A 69 17.17 50.97 -4.69
C GLN A 69 16.20 50.02 -4.00
N PHE A 70 16.72 48.94 -3.44
CA PHE A 70 16.02 48.19 -2.42
C PHE A 70 15.75 49.18 -1.31
N MET A 71 14.55 49.75 -1.32
CA MET A 71 13.96 50.40 -0.17
C MET A 71 14.16 49.44 0.98
N HIS A 72 14.79 49.93 2.05
CA HIS A 72 15.06 49.16 3.25
C HIS A 72 13.85 48.31 3.61
N GLU A 73 14.06 47.00 3.60
CA GLU A 73 13.11 46.02 4.14
C GLU A 73 12.72 46.50 5.54
N ASP A 74 11.45 46.88 5.69
CA ASP A 74 10.79 46.83 6.99
C ASP A 74 10.96 45.39 7.47
N ARG A 75 11.97 45.16 8.32
CA ARG A 75 12.13 43.88 8.98
C ARG A 75 10.81 43.63 9.69
N PRO A 76 10.05 42.57 9.35
CA PRO A 76 8.92 42.20 10.19
C PRO A 76 9.51 41.98 11.58
N ASN A 77 8.97 42.68 12.56
CA ASN A 77 9.25 42.41 13.96
C ASN A 77 8.64 41.03 14.23
N ILE A 78 9.35 39.97 13.87
CA ILE A 78 8.90 38.59 14.02
C ILE A 78 8.73 38.38 15.51
N ASP A 79 7.49 38.16 15.93
CA ASP A 79 7.19 37.88 17.32
C ASP A 79 7.86 36.55 17.68
N GLU A 80 8.88 36.63 18.55
CA GLU A 80 9.65 35.48 18.99
C GLU A 80 8.73 34.40 19.62
N ALA A 81 7.62 34.81 20.23
CA ALA A 81 6.63 33.90 20.79
C ALA A 81 5.89 33.10 19.70
N GLU A 82 5.52 33.74 18.59
CA GLU A 82 4.89 33.05 17.45
C GLU A 82 5.85 32.06 16.78
N LEU A 83 7.13 32.43 16.67
CA LEU A 83 8.16 31.54 16.12
C LEU A 83 8.38 30.31 17.01
N GLN A 84 8.45 30.50 18.34
CA GLN A 84 8.56 29.39 19.30
C GLN A 84 7.34 28.47 19.24
N LEU A 85 6.12 29.04 19.14
CA LEU A 85 4.89 28.25 18.98
C LEU A 85 4.92 27.43 17.69
N LEU A 86 5.38 28.02 16.58
CA LEU A 86 5.51 27.32 15.30
C LEU A 86 6.51 26.16 15.40
N ILE A 87 7.63 26.35 16.10
CA ILE A 87 8.61 25.28 16.34
C ILE A 87 7.97 24.14 17.13
N VAL A 88 7.26 24.43 18.22
CA VAL A 88 6.58 23.39 19.02
C VAL A 88 5.53 22.64 18.21
N GLU A 89 4.71 23.35 17.44
CA GLU A 89 3.69 22.70 16.61
C GLU A 89 4.31 21.87 15.49
N SER A 90 5.42 22.33 14.88
CA SER A 90 6.14 21.55 13.89
C SER A 90 6.68 20.23 14.46
N GLN A 91 7.26 20.27 15.67
CA GLN A 91 7.76 19.08 16.37
C GLN A 91 6.62 18.13 16.73
N ARG A 92 5.47 18.66 17.14
CA ARG A 92 4.28 17.86 17.42
C ARG A 92 3.79 17.14 16.15
N LEU A 93 3.71 17.86 15.02
CA LEU A 93 3.32 17.27 13.74
C LEU A 93 4.32 16.20 13.29
N ASP A 94 5.63 16.43 13.45
CA ASP A 94 6.66 15.44 13.15
C ASP A 94 6.50 14.16 13.97
N PHE A 95 6.13 14.30 15.26
CA PHE A 95 5.82 13.17 16.11
C PHE A 95 4.57 12.41 15.64
N GLU A 96 3.50 13.12 15.29
CA GLU A 96 2.27 12.51 14.78
C GLU A 96 2.51 11.78 13.44
N VAL A 97 3.28 12.37 12.52
CA VAL A 97 3.69 11.74 11.26
C VAL A 97 4.54 10.50 11.51
N SER A 98 5.50 10.58 12.43
CA SER A 98 6.35 9.44 12.79
C SER A 98 5.54 8.27 13.36
N LYS A 99 4.58 8.58 14.25
CA LYS A 99 3.64 7.59 14.79
C LYS A 99 2.79 6.96 13.70
N TRP A 100 2.26 7.76 12.77
CA TRP A 100 1.47 7.24 11.66
C TRP A 100 2.30 6.34 10.73
N LYS A 101 3.54 6.74 10.41
CA LYS A 101 4.47 5.91 9.63
C LYS A 101 4.77 4.58 10.32
N GLN A 102 5.01 4.59 11.62
CA GLN A 102 5.22 3.36 12.38
C GLN A 102 3.99 2.45 12.35
N GLN A 103 2.79 3.01 12.52
CA GLN A 103 1.55 2.23 12.42
C GLN A 103 1.34 1.64 11.02
N GLN A 104 1.68 2.38 9.97
CA GLN A 104 1.61 1.88 8.60
C GLN A 104 2.62 0.76 8.35
N ALA A 105 3.85 0.89 8.86
CA ALA A 105 4.85 -0.17 8.79
C ALA A 105 4.37 -1.45 9.48
N LEU A 106 3.87 -1.34 10.72
CA LEU A 106 3.32 -2.47 11.47
C LEU A 106 2.14 -3.14 10.76
N ARG A 107 1.25 -2.35 10.14
CA ARG A 107 0.14 -2.90 9.34
C ARG A 107 0.62 -3.69 8.14
N ARG A 108 1.62 -3.18 7.41
CA ARG A 108 2.20 -3.87 6.25
C ARG A 108 2.86 -5.17 6.66
N GLU A 109 3.67 -5.16 7.71
CA GLU A 109 4.29 -6.36 8.27
C GLU A 109 3.23 -7.39 8.71
N THR A 110 2.19 -6.93 9.42
CA THR A 110 1.09 -7.82 9.84
C THR A 110 0.38 -8.45 8.65
N LEU A 111 0.13 -7.69 7.58
CA LEU A 111 -0.49 -8.22 6.37
C LEU A 111 0.44 -9.21 5.65
N GLN A 112 1.73 -8.92 5.59
CA GLN A 112 2.72 -9.83 5.03
C GLN A 112 2.75 -11.15 5.79
N LEU A 113 2.87 -11.11 7.12
CA LEU A 113 2.87 -12.31 7.96
C LEU A 113 1.59 -13.13 7.79
N LYS A 114 0.42 -12.48 7.67
CA LYS A 114 -0.84 -13.18 7.39
C LYS A 114 -0.85 -13.85 6.02
N SER A 115 -0.27 -13.21 5.01
CA SER A 115 -0.18 -13.80 3.67
C SER A 115 0.74 -15.03 3.67
N GLU A 116 1.86 -14.97 4.39
CA GLU A 116 2.79 -16.09 4.57
C GLU A 116 2.12 -17.23 5.37
N GLU A 117 1.38 -16.91 6.42
CA GLU A 117 0.61 -17.89 7.20
C GLU A 117 -0.44 -18.62 6.35
N ILE A 118 -1.19 -17.88 5.51
CA ILE A 118 -2.17 -18.47 4.58
C ILE A 118 -1.45 -19.39 3.59
N SER A 119 -0.37 -18.93 2.97
CA SER A 119 0.40 -19.72 2.01
C SER A 119 0.94 -21.02 2.61
N LEU A 120 1.48 -20.96 3.84
CA LEU A 120 1.95 -22.16 4.55
C LEU A 120 0.81 -23.11 4.89
N LYS A 121 -0.35 -22.58 5.31
CA LYS A 121 -1.54 -23.41 5.57
C LYS A 121 -2.03 -24.09 4.29
N GLU A 122 -2.11 -23.37 3.18
CA GLU A 122 -2.48 -23.92 1.87
C GLU A 122 -1.52 -25.02 1.41
N ALA A 123 -0.20 -24.78 1.53
CA ALA A 123 0.81 -25.78 1.20
C ALA A 123 0.67 -27.03 2.08
N THR A 124 0.46 -26.84 3.39
CA THR A 124 0.32 -27.94 4.35
C THR A 124 -0.97 -28.73 4.11
N THR A 125 -2.09 -28.06 3.84
CA THR A 125 -3.35 -28.75 3.56
C THR A 125 -3.28 -29.51 2.24
N LYS A 126 -2.69 -28.93 1.20
CA LYS A 126 -2.46 -29.61 -0.08
C LYS A 126 -1.57 -30.85 0.10
N GLN A 127 -0.45 -30.72 0.78
CA GLN A 127 0.43 -31.86 1.09
C GLN A 127 -0.29 -32.94 1.88
N LYS A 128 -1.12 -32.55 2.87
CA LYS A 128 -1.91 -33.51 3.64
C LYS A 128 -2.91 -34.26 2.77
N GLN A 129 -3.59 -33.56 1.85
CA GLN A 129 -4.51 -34.19 0.90
C GLN A 129 -3.79 -35.15 -0.04
N GLU A 130 -2.63 -34.76 -0.57
CA GLU A 130 -1.79 -35.63 -1.42
C GLU A 130 -1.32 -36.88 -0.67
N THR A 131 -0.92 -36.73 0.58
CA THR A 131 -0.49 -37.84 1.45
C THR A 131 -1.65 -38.79 1.71
N GLN A 132 -2.82 -38.26 2.08
CA GLN A 132 -4.03 -39.07 2.30
C GLN A 132 -4.46 -39.81 1.04
N MET A 133 -4.39 -39.15 -0.12
CA MET A 133 -4.68 -39.78 -1.41
C MET A 133 -3.70 -40.92 -1.71
N MET A 134 -2.40 -40.72 -1.44
CA MET A 134 -1.38 -41.75 -1.59
C MET A 134 -1.62 -42.94 -0.66
N GLU A 135 -1.97 -42.70 0.60
CA GLU A 135 -2.31 -43.76 1.55
C GLU A 135 -3.55 -44.56 1.12
N ILE A 136 -4.58 -43.88 0.61
CA ILE A 136 -5.78 -44.54 0.07
C ILE A 136 -5.39 -45.39 -1.14
N ARG A 137 -4.58 -44.83 -2.06
CA ARG A 137 -4.13 -45.56 -3.25
C ARG A 137 -3.34 -46.81 -2.88
N ALA A 138 -2.41 -46.72 -1.92
CA ALA A 138 -1.65 -47.87 -1.43
C ALA A 138 -2.56 -48.94 -0.82
N LYS A 139 -3.52 -48.55 0.03
CA LYS A 139 -4.48 -49.50 0.63
C LYS A 139 -5.38 -50.17 -0.41
N VAL A 140 -5.82 -49.42 -1.43
CA VAL A 140 -6.63 -49.97 -2.53
C VAL A 140 -5.80 -50.92 -3.38
N PHE A 141 -4.55 -50.56 -3.71
CA PHE A 141 -3.63 -51.44 -4.40
C PHE A 141 -3.45 -52.77 -3.67
N ASP A 142 -3.09 -52.73 -2.38
CA ASP A 142 -2.90 -53.92 -1.55
C ASP A 142 -4.16 -54.79 -1.47
N ALA A 143 -5.35 -54.17 -1.42
CA ALA A 143 -6.61 -54.89 -1.37
C ALA A 143 -6.94 -55.58 -2.71
N LEU A 144 -6.66 -54.91 -3.84
CA LEU A 144 -6.88 -55.45 -5.17
C LEU A 144 -5.87 -56.56 -5.51
N GLU A 145 -4.61 -56.40 -5.11
CA GLU A 145 -3.59 -57.43 -5.21
C GLU A 145 -4.01 -58.69 -4.44
N LYS A 146 -4.47 -58.54 -3.19
CA LYS A 146 -5.01 -59.65 -2.38
C LYS A 146 -6.25 -60.31 -2.99
N ALA A 147 -7.05 -59.54 -3.72
CA ALA A 147 -8.23 -60.04 -4.42
C ALA A 147 -7.91 -60.70 -5.77
N GLY A 148 -6.63 -60.72 -6.19
CA GLY A 148 -6.20 -61.28 -7.47
C GLY A 148 -6.69 -60.48 -8.69
N LYS A 149 -6.95 -59.18 -8.49
CA LYS A 149 -7.49 -58.29 -9.54
C LYS A 149 -6.42 -57.91 -10.55
N GLY A 150 -6.81 -57.81 -11.82
CA GLY A 150 -5.91 -57.47 -12.92
C GLY A 150 -5.54 -55.98 -12.93
N PRO A 151 -4.43 -55.60 -13.60
CA PRO A 151 -3.98 -54.21 -13.66
C PRO A 151 -5.01 -53.26 -14.30
N ASP A 152 -5.85 -53.74 -15.21
CA ASP A 152 -6.89 -52.93 -15.86
C ASP A 152 -7.99 -52.53 -14.86
N GLU A 153 -8.46 -53.46 -14.02
CA GLU A 153 -9.44 -53.17 -12.97
C GLU A 153 -8.84 -52.22 -11.91
N VAL A 154 -7.56 -52.38 -11.57
CA VAL A 154 -6.84 -51.47 -10.65
C VAL A 154 -6.82 -50.03 -11.17
N ASN A 155 -6.60 -49.85 -12.46
CA ASN A 155 -6.59 -48.53 -13.08
C ASN A 155 -7.98 -47.88 -13.09
N GLU A 156 -9.05 -48.66 -13.28
CA GLU A 156 -10.43 -48.15 -13.16
C GLU A 156 -10.72 -47.62 -11.74
N TYR A 157 -10.31 -48.37 -10.70
CA TYR A 157 -10.47 -47.92 -9.32
C TYR A 157 -9.65 -46.67 -9.00
N PHE A 158 -8.43 -46.53 -9.55
CA PHE A 158 -7.64 -45.31 -9.38
C PHE A 158 -8.20 -44.11 -10.11
N ALA A 159 -8.84 -44.31 -11.28
CA ALA A 159 -9.52 -43.23 -11.99
C ALA A 159 -10.69 -42.67 -11.17
N LEU A 160 -11.44 -43.52 -10.48
CA LEU A 160 -12.53 -43.10 -9.58
C LEU A 160 -12.04 -42.29 -8.36
N LEU A 161 -10.80 -42.49 -7.93
CA LEU A 161 -10.19 -41.74 -6.83
C LEU A 161 -9.64 -40.37 -7.25
N GLN A 162 -9.57 -40.07 -8.55
CA GLN A 162 -9.04 -38.81 -9.10
C GLN A 162 -10.12 -37.83 -9.57
N GLY A 163 -11.39 -38.25 -9.59
CA GLY A 163 -12.54 -37.40 -9.91
C GLY A 163 -12.90 -36.44 -8.79
#